data_AF-A0A0A1DMY3-F1
#
_entry.id   AF-A0A0A1DMY3-F1
#
_cell.length_a   1.000
_cell.length_b   1.000
_cell.length_c   1.000
_cell.angle_alpha   90.00
_cell.angle_beta   90.00
_cell.angle_gamma   90.00
#
_symmetry.space_group_name_H-M   'P 1'
#
loop_
_entity.id
_entity.type
_entity.pdbx_description
1 polymer ?
#
loop_
_entity_poly.entity_id
_entity_poly.type
_entity_poly.pdbx_seq_one_letter_code
_entity_poly.pdbx_strand_id
1 'polypeptide(L)'
;MRTPHRIAALAAAVIAPVAFVAPAAHADSTSTGTIETSDPQMNFLEPDPNTDQCVKAVDPGNQTAHYDTVAFVSKTNGPRRITVRSTLPTPVPFAIYAYRNGTCVAADYMPDDAAEASQGVTDLDNIVFAKGDRVTIKFFALGPTGIPWRLDILQPGSANAVAVGKGKSYVKLPEQVSCGSKKATVQVAGKAKARKIKSITFTAGGKKVAAVKGVRARQNIKLKGIPASATSIKAVVKLKGGGKAKVTRAYSACR
;
A
#
# COMPACT_ATOMS: atom_id res chain seq x y z
N MET A 1 -37.13 53.98 39.40
CA MET A 1 -36.56 52.61 39.45
C MET A 1 -36.20 52.20 38.02
N ARG A 2 -34.90 52.09 37.70
CA ARG A 2 -34.39 51.79 36.36
C ARG A 2 -34.10 50.29 36.26
N THR A 3 -34.78 49.58 35.36
CA THR A 3 -34.48 48.19 35.01
C THR A 3 -33.43 48.15 33.89
N PRO A 4 -32.34 47.35 34.00
CA PRO A 4 -31.39 47.21 32.92
C PRO A 4 -31.80 46.10 31.95
N HIS A 5 -31.83 46.42 30.66
CA HIS A 5 -31.96 45.45 29.57
C HIS A 5 -30.69 44.60 29.45
N ARG A 6 -30.82 43.28 29.58
CA ARG A 6 -29.76 42.32 29.28
C ARG A 6 -29.78 41.99 27.80
N ILE A 7 -28.73 42.39 27.10
CA ILE A 7 -28.44 42.02 25.70
C ILE A 7 -27.89 40.58 25.73
N ALA A 8 -28.64 39.64 25.17
CA ALA A 8 -28.17 38.27 24.96
C ALA A 8 -27.28 38.23 23.71
N ALA A 9 -25.97 38.04 23.91
CA ALA A 9 -25.03 37.81 22.83
C ALA A 9 -25.19 36.37 22.32
N LEU A 10 -25.70 36.21 21.09
CA LEU A 10 -25.70 34.94 20.37
C LEU A 10 -24.26 34.61 19.95
N ALA A 11 -23.61 33.67 20.64
CA ALA A 11 -22.34 33.11 20.21
C ALA A 11 -22.57 32.18 19.01
N ALA A 12 -22.17 32.62 17.82
CA ALA A 12 -22.14 31.79 16.62
C ALA A 12 -21.02 30.75 16.77
N ALA A 13 -21.38 29.50 17.09
CA ALA A 13 -20.46 28.38 17.10
C ALA A 13 -20.05 28.06 15.65
N VAL A 14 -18.83 28.45 15.28
CA VAL A 14 -18.19 28.06 14.02
C VAL A 14 -17.85 26.57 14.13
N ILE A 15 -18.72 25.72 13.58
CA ILE A 15 -18.45 24.30 13.44
C ILE A 15 -17.42 24.13 12.33
N ALA A 16 -16.15 23.99 12.70
CA ALA A 16 -15.09 23.64 11.77
C ALA A 16 -15.42 22.28 11.11
N PRO A 17 -15.35 22.16 9.77
CA PRO A 17 -15.59 20.89 9.11
C PRO A 17 -14.47 19.92 9.49
N VAL A 18 -14.81 18.92 10.31
CA VAL A 18 -13.96 17.75 10.54
C VAL A 18 -13.84 17.03 9.20
N ALA A 19 -12.72 17.23 8.52
CA ALA A 19 -12.38 16.48 7.33
C ALA A 19 -12.17 15.01 7.75
N PHE A 20 -13.19 14.17 7.55
CA PHE A 20 -13.02 12.73 7.62
C PHE A 20 -12.10 12.29 6.49
N VAL A 21 -10.80 12.24 6.78
CA VAL A 21 -9.81 11.58 5.93
C VAL A 21 -10.15 10.09 5.98
N ALA A 22 -10.85 9.60 4.95
CA ALA A 22 -11.03 8.17 4.79
C ALA A 22 -9.64 7.51 4.75
N PRO A 23 -9.38 6.45 5.53
CA PRO A 23 -8.07 5.80 5.53
C PRO A 23 -7.76 5.36 4.11
N ALA A 24 -6.58 5.74 3.62
CA ALA A 24 -6.08 5.26 2.36
C ALA A 24 -6.12 3.73 2.38
N ALA A 25 -6.69 3.12 1.33
CA ALA A 25 -6.42 1.71 1.06
C ALA A 25 -4.90 1.56 1.05
N HIS A 26 -4.32 0.78 1.97
CA HIS A 26 -2.91 0.91 2.38
C HIS A 26 -2.00 1.09 1.17
N ALA A 27 -1.59 2.33 0.97
CA ALA A 27 -0.56 2.71 0.04
C ALA A 27 0.75 2.15 0.56
N ASP A 28 1.74 2.09 -0.34
CA ASP A 28 3.15 1.98 0.00
C ASP A 28 3.44 2.76 1.31
N SER A 29 3.95 2.09 2.34
CA SER A 29 4.22 2.71 3.64
C SER A 29 5.71 2.71 3.94
N THR A 30 6.20 3.86 4.37
CA THR A 30 7.59 4.04 4.82
C THR A 30 7.61 4.22 6.33
N SER A 31 8.51 3.52 7.00
CA SER A 31 8.85 3.71 8.40
C SER A 31 10.36 3.92 8.54
N THR A 32 10.77 4.65 9.57
CA THR A 32 12.17 4.92 9.87
C THR A 32 12.39 4.88 11.37
N GLY A 33 13.58 4.50 11.79
CA GLY A 33 13.99 4.48 13.19
C GLY A 33 15.48 4.23 13.32
N THR A 34 15.92 3.85 14.51
CA THR A 34 17.29 3.48 14.82
C THR A 34 17.27 2.24 15.70
N ILE A 35 18.08 1.22 15.40
CA ILE A 35 18.28 0.10 16.32
C ILE A 35 19.31 0.51 17.36
N GLU A 36 18.91 0.60 18.62
CA GLU A 36 19.71 1.03 19.76
C GLU A 36 20.05 -0.13 20.71
N THR A 37 21.00 0.09 21.63
CA THR A 37 21.34 -0.90 22.68
C THR A 37 20.20 -1.16 23.66
N SER A 38 19.26 -0.23 23.77
CA SER A 38 18.07 -0.38 24.60
C SER A 38 16.99 -1.26 23.98
N ASP A 39 17.11 -1.58 22.68
CA ASP A 39 16.08 -2.34 21.99
C ASP A 39 16.09 -3.82 22.41
N PRO A 40 14.94 -4.50 22.30
CA PRO A 40 14.84 -5.91 22.62
C PRO A 40 15.87 -6.75 21.85
N GLN A 41 16.38 -7.78 22.52
CA GLN A 41 17.25 -8.78 21.92
C GLN A 41 16.49 -10.08 21.72
N MET A 42 16.84 -10.82 20.67
CA MET A 42 16.46 -12.23 20.54
C MET A 42 17.55 -13.01 19.82
N ASN A 43 17.49 -14.33 19.94
CA ASN A 43 18.36 -15.22 19.17
C ASN A 43 18.09 -15.00 17.69
N PHE A 44 19.13 -14.63 16.96
CA PHE A 44 19.13 -14.56 15.51
C PHE A 44 19.17 -15.99 14.96
N LEU A 45 18.22 -16.31 14.09
CA LEU A 45 18.11 -17.61 13.45
C LEU A 45 18.30 -17.43 11.94
N GLU A 46 19.54 -17.58 11.47
CA GLU A 46 19.89 -17.37 10.06
C GLU A 46 18.83 -17.99 9.11
N PRO A 47 18.17 -17.18 8.27
CA PRO A 47 17.23 -17.67 7.26
C PRO A 47 17.91 -18.64 6.28
N ASP A 48 17.13 -19.47 5.61
CA ASP A 48 17.68 -20.27 4.51
C ASP A 48 17.95 -19.36 3.30
N PRO A 49 19.22 -19.18 2.89
CA PRO A 49 19.61 -18.23 1.83
C PRO A 49 19.10 -18.62 0.43
N ASN A 50 18.55 -19.82 0.25
CA ASN A 50 18.07 -20.27 -1.06
C ASN A 50 16.54 -20.28 -1.17
N THR A 51 15.83 -20.19 -0.04
CA THR A 51 14.37 -20.42 0.00
C THR A 51 13.59 -19.33 0.72
N ASP A 52 14.26 -18.31 1.26
CA ASP A 52 13.69 -17.24 2.08
C ASP A 52 12.83 -17.76 3.24
N GLN A 53 13.15 -18.97 3.70
CA GLN A 53 12.42 -19.62 4.77
C GLN A 53 12.99 -19.19 6.12
N CYS A 54 12.07 -19.01 7.07
CA CYS A 54 12.34 -18.44 8.37
C CYS A 54 13.28 -19.22 9.30
N VAL A 55 13.70 -20.44 8.92
CA VAL A 55 14.60 -21.26 9.75
C VAL A 55 15.45 -22.14 8.84
N LYS A 56 16.77 -22.06 8.96
CA LYS A 56 17.70 -23.10 8.51
C LYS A 56 17.69 -24.26 9.51
N ALA A 57 17.52 -25.49 9.02
CA ALA A 57 17.42 -26.70 9.87
C ALA A 57 18.73 -27.11 10.58
N VAL A 58 19.81 -26.33 10.51
CA VAL A 58 21.13 -26.76 10.96
C VAL A 58 21.80 -25.69 11.84
N ASP A 59 22.01 -26.12 13.09
CA ASP A 59 22.80 -25.55 14.20
C ASP A 59 22.82 -24.02 14.34
N PRO A 60 21.96 -23.42 15.18
CA PRO A 60 22.01 -22.00 15.45
C PRO A 60 23.27 -21.71 16.25
N GLY A 61 24.29 -21.16 15.59
CA GLY A 61 25.27 -20.34 16.30
C GLY A 61 24.46 -19.33 17.12
N ASN A 62 24.51 -19.44 18.45
CA ASN A 62 23.63 -18.75 19.37
C ASN A 62 24.02 -17.26 19.44
N GLN A 63 23.77 -16.51 18.37
CA GLN A 63 24.01 -15.08 18.29
C GLN A 63 22.73 -14.36 18.71
N THR A 64 22.84 -13.49 19.72
CA THR A 64 21.77 -12.55 20.07
C THR A 64 21.97 -11.26 19.27
N ALA A 65 20.89 -10.71 18.76
CA ALA A 65 20.91 -9.44 18.03
C ALA A 65 19.77 -8.53 18.50
N HIS A 66 20.03 -7.23 18.52
CA HIS A 66 19.00 -6.22 18.73
C HIS A 66 18.11 -6.14 17.49
N TYR A 67 16.82 -5.93 17.72
CA TYR A 67 15.85 -5.82 16.65
C TYR A 67 14.82 -4.73 16.93
N ASP A 68 14.25 -4.23 15.85
CA ASP A 68 13.08 -3.37 15.88
C ASP A 68 11.95 -4.03 15.09
N THR A 69 10.73 -3.54 15.28
CA THR A 69 9.52 -4.13 14.70
C THR A 69 8.58 -3.07 14.15
N VAL A 70 8.00 -3.38 12.99
CA VAL A 70 6.87 -2.63 12.43
C VAL A 70 5.68 -3.56 12.32
N ALA A 71 4.58 -3.21 12.98
CA ALA A 71 3.34 -3.99 12.97
C ALA A 71 2.22 -3.24 12.25
N PHE A 72 1.43 -3.97 11.45
CA PHE A 72 0.25 -3.42 10.77
C PHE A 72 -0.82 -4.48 10.52
N VAL A 73 -2.04 -4.03 10.24
CA VAL A 73 -3.12 -4.91 9.75
C VAL A 73 -3.27 -4.73 8.26
N SER A 74 -3.04 -5.79 7.49
CA SER A 74 -3.20 -5.77 6.04
C SER A 74 -4.64 -5.43 5.66
N LYS A 75 -4.84 -4.42 4.81
CA LYS A 75 -6.20 -4.01 4.39
C LYS A 75 -6.62 -4.58 3.04
N THR A 76 -5.71 -5.22 2.34
CA THR A 76 -5.84 -5.65 0.94
C THR A 76 -5.16 -7.00 0.75
N ASN A 77 -5.68 -7.81 -0.17
CA ASN A 77 -5.07 -9.09 -0.51
C ASN A 77 -3.87 -8.90 -1.45
N GLY A 78 -2.96 -9.87 -1.49
CA GLY A 78 -1.98 -10.01 -2.56
C GLY A 78 -0.53 -9.78 -2.11
N PRO A 79 0.41 -9.76 -3.06
CA PRO A 79 1.84 -9.70 -2.77
C PRO A 79 2.24 -8.35 -2.17
N ARG A 80 3.32 -8.36 -1.41
CA ARG A 80 4.08 -7.20 -0.93
C ARG A 80 5.54 -7.39 -1.32
N ARG A 81 6.21 -6.27 -1.54
CA ARG A 81 7.66 -6.18 -1.49
C ARG A 81 8.01 -5.40 -0.23
N ILE A 82 8.90 -5.93 0.59
CA ILE A 82 9.28 -5.30 1.85
C ILE A 82 10.78 -5.10 1.83
N THR A 83 11.24 -3.86 1.78
CA THR A 83 12.67 -3.55 1.73
C THR A 83 13.07 -2.88 3.03
N VAL A 84 14.14 -3.34 3.67
CA VAL A 84 14.81 -2.64 4.76
C VAL A 84 16.19 -2.21 4.29
N ARG A 85 16.64 -1.04 4.74
CA ARG A 85 18.01 -0.58 4.49
C ARG A 85 18.53 0.29 5.60
N SER A 86 19.86 0.33 5.73
CA SER A 86 20.53 1.35 6.52
C SER A 86 20.40 2.71 5.83
N THR A 87 20.28 3.77 6.60
CA THR A 87 20.39 5.15 6.08
C THR A 87 21.74 5.78 6.39
N LEU A 88 22.74 4.98 6.78
CA LEU A 88 24.12 5.42 6.96
C LEU A 88 24.83 5.59 5.60
N PRO A 89 25.88 6.43 5.53
CA PRO A 89 26.71 6.55 4.33
C PRO A 89 27.42 5.25 3.93
N THR A 90 27.82 4.44 4.92
CA THR A 90 28.32 3.07 4.70
C THR A 90 27.20 2.11 5.07
N PRO A 91 26.55 1.45 4.10
CA PRO A 91 25.39 0.63 4.38
C PRO A 91 25.76 -0.58 5.25
N VAL A 92 24.93 -0.86 6.26
CA VAL A 92 25.02 -2.08 7.07
C VAL A 92 23.84 -2.98 6.67
N PRO A 93 24.07 -4.27 6.37
CA PRO A 93 23.00 -5.19 6.04
C PRO A 93 22.11 -5.45 7.26
N PHE A 94 20.84 -5.70 6.99
CA PHE A 94 19.87 -6.15 7.98
C PHE A 94 19.47 -7.58 7.68
N ALA A 95 19.05 -8.31 8.70
CA ALA A 95 18.15 -9.43 8.46
C ALA A 95 16.70 -8.97 8.65
N ILE A 96 15.78 -9.48 7.84
CA ILE A 96 14.38 -9.14 7.84
C ILE A 96 13.51 -10.40 7.90
N TYR A 97 12.44 -10.34 8.69
CA TYR A 97 11.51 -11.44 8.89
C TYR A 97 10.09 -10.89 8.82
N ALA A 98 9.24 -11.54 8.03
CA ALA A 98 7.83 -11.24 7.95
C ALA A 98 7.02 -12.30 8.71
N TYR A 99 6.24 -11.86 9.69
CA TYR A 99 5.30 -12.69 10.44
C TYR A 99 3.87 -12.35 10.05
N ARG A 100 3.07 -13.38 9.80
CA ARG A 100 1.62 -13.31 9.58
C ARG A 100 0.91 -14.03 10.71
N ASN A 101 0.07 -13.30 11.45
CA ASN A 101 -0.70 -13.81 12.58
C ASN A 101 0.18 -14.58 13.60
N GLY A 102 1.40 -14.09 13.84
CA GLY A 102 2.38 -14.67 14.75
C GLY A 102 3.24 -15.79 14.15
N THR A 103 2.96 -16.27 12.94
CA THR A 103 3.78 -17.29 12.25
C THR A 103 4.70 -16.62 11.25
N CYS A 104 5.99 -16.96 11.27
CA CYS A 104 6.92 -16.46 10.26
C CYS A 104 6.59 -17.06 8.88
N VAL A 105 6.54 -16.23 7.84
CA VAL A 105 6.16 -16.63 6.48
C VAL A 105 7.21 -16.35 5.42
N ALA A 106 8.19 -15.49 5.72
CA ALA A 106 9.34 -15.22 4.88
C ALA A 106 10.43 -14.57 5.73
N ALA A 107 11.69 -14.81 5.39
CA ALA A 107 12.83 -14.12 5.98
C ALA A 107 14.00 -14.09 5.01
N ASP A 108 14.82 -13.05 5.13
CA ASP A 108 16.03 -12.86 4.32
C ASP A 108 17.07 -12.13 5.19
N TYR A 109 18.34 -12.33 4.89
CA TYR A 109 19.47 -11.72 5.59
C TYR A 109 20.62 -11.33 4.68
N MET A 110 20.52 -11.58 3.37
CA MET A 110 21.56 -11.23 2.41
C MET A 110 20.95 -10.54 1.20
N PRO A 111 21.55 -9.44 0.72
CA PRO A 111 21.16 -8.87 -0.56
C PRO A 111 21.23 -9.91 -1.68
N ASP A 112 20.20 -10.00 -2.52
CA ASP A 112 20.10 -11.00 -3.59
C ASP A 112 21.06 -10.73 -4.75
N ASP A 113 21.45 -9.47 -4.93
CA ASP A 113 22.32 -9.05 -6.01
C ASP A 113 23.29 -7.92 -5.62
N ALA A 114 24.21 -7.61 -6.54
CA ALA A 114 25.21 -6.56 -6.34
C ALA A 114 24.61 -5.15 -6.21
N ALA A 115 23.44 -4.90 -6.79
CA ALA A 115 22.77 -3.61 -6.68
C ALA A 115 22.19 -3.42 -5.28
N GLU A 116 21.54 -4.45 -4.73
CA GLU A 116 21.05 -4.44 -3.35
C GLU A 116 22.20 -4.37 -2.34
N ALA A 117 23.26 -5.15 -2.58
CA ALA A 117 24.47 -5.11 -1.75
C ALA A 117 25.10 -3.72 -1.72
N SER A 118 25.19 -3.05 -2.87
CA SER A 118 25.74 -1.69 -2.97
C SER A 118 24.90 -0.64 -2.22
N GLN A 119 23.61 -0.92 -2.00
CA GLN A 119 22.68 -0.03 -1.31
C GLN A 119 22.43 -0.47 0.15
N GLY A 120 22.99 -1.59 0.59
CA GLY A 120 22.66 -2.25 1.87
C GLY A 120 21.16 -2.47 2.03
N VAL A 121 20.51 -2.85 0.94
CA VAL A 121 19.09 -3.24 0.92
C VAL A 121 19.02 -4.74 1.16
N THR A 122 18.12 -5.13 2.04
CA THR A 122 17.66 -6.51 2.18
C THR A 122 16.16 -6.48 1.98
N ASP A 123 15.61 -7.41 1.22
CA ASP A 123 14.20 -7.37 0.89
C ASP A 123 13.49 -8.71 0.97
N LEU A 124 12.17 -8.64 0.90
CA LEU A 124 11.32 -9.82 0.85
C LEU A 124 10.35 -9.60 -0.28
N ASP A 125 10.55 -10.38 -1.34
CA ASP A 125 9.77 -10.27 -2.54
C ASP A 125 8.52 -11.17 -2.52
N ASN A 126 7.45 -10.65 -3.12
CA ASN A 126 6.21 -11.38 -3.37
C ASN A 126 5.51 -12.00 -2.14
N ILE A 127 5.73 -11.50 -0.92
CA ILE A 127 5.04 -12.03 0.27
C ILE A 127 3.54 -11.77 0.17
N VAL A 128 2.73 -12.84 0.17
CA VAL A 128 1.28 -12.72 0.03
C VAL A 128 0.59 -12.59 1.39
N PHE A 129 -0.01 -11.42 1.62
CA PHE A 129 -0.92 -11.20 2.76
C PHE A 129 -2.38 -11.18 2.31
N ALA A 130 -3.26 -11.68 3.17
CA ALA A 130 -4.69 -11.52 3.07
C ALA A 130 -5.15 -10.25 3.82
N LYS A 131 -6.31 -9.73 3.44
CA LYS A 131 -6.99 -8.64 4.16
C LYS A 131 -7.39 -9.14 5.54
N GLY A 132 -7.00 -8.39 6.56
CA GLY A 132 -7.24 -8.69 7.96
C GLY A 132 -6.05 -9.34 8.67
N ASP A 133 -5.04 -9.81 7.93
CA ASP A 133 -3.82 -10.36 8.54
C ASP A 133 -3.15 -9.34 9.44
N ARG A 134 -2.77 -9.78 10.64
CA ARG A 134 -1.86 -9.04 11.53
C ARG A 134 -0.44 -9.36 11.10
N VAL A 135 0.23 -8.38 10.53
CA VAL A 135 1.59 -8.51 10.01
C VAL A 135 2.55 -7.85 10.98
N THR A 136 3.65 -8.52 11.27
CA THR A 136 4.77 -7.97 12.03
C THR A 136 6.03 -8.19 11.21
N ILE A 137 6.72 -7.11 10.89
CA ILE A 137 8.05 -7.15 10.28
C ILE A 137 9.05 -6.96 11.40
N LYS A 138 9.95 -7.91 11.58
CA LYS A 138 11.09 -7.79 12.49
C LYS A 138 12.35 -7.65 11.65
N PHE A 139 13.28 -6.81 12.07
CA PHE A 139 14.57 -6.72 11.39
C PHE A 139 15.69 -6.45 12.38
N PHE A 140 16.86 -6.98 12.05
CA PHE A 140 18.02 -7.10 12.92
C PHE A 140 19.20 -6.42 12.28
N ALA A 141 19.93 -5.64 13.06
CA ALA A 141 21.26 -5.22 12.68
C ALA A 141 22.25 -6.34 13.01
N LEU A 142 22.99 -6.84 12.01
CA LEU A 142 24.05 -7.85 12.22
C LEU A 142 25.40 -7.21 12.59
N GLY A 143 25.35 -6.06 13.28
CA GLY A 143 26.51 -5.19 13.54
C GLY A 143 26.32 -4.32 14.80
N PRO A 144 27.09 -3.21 14.95
CA PRO A 144 26.96 -2.33 16.10
C PRO A 144 25.56 -1.71 16.19
N THR A 145 25.15 -1.29 17.38
CA THR A 145 23.91 -0.53 17.61
C THR A 145 24.07 0.94 17.19
N GLY A 146 22.98 1.70 17.19
CA GLY A 146 22.90 3.07 16.67
C GLY A 146 22.73 3.13 15.16
N ILE A 147 22.22 2.07 14.52
CA ILE A 147 22.06 2.01 13.06
C ILE A 147 20.68 2.55 12.67
N PRO A 148 20.60 3.72 12.01
CA PRO A 148 19.35 4.22 11.48
C PRO A 148 18.90 3.36 10.29
N TRP A 149 17.61 3.08 10.26
CA TRP A 149 16.99 2.19 9.30
C TRP A 149 15.80 2.86 8.61
N ARG A 150 15.51 2.39 7.41
CA ARG A 150 14.29 2.70 6.66
C ARG A 150 13.67 1.41 6.17
N LEU A 151 12.38 1.23 6.47
CA LEU A 151 11.55 0.13 6.01
C LEU A 151 10.52 0.69 5.02
N ASP A 152 10.48 0.13 3.81
CA ASP A 152 9.43 0.41 2.84
C ASP A 152 8.61 -0.88 2.61
N ILE A 153 7.31 -0.83 2.89
CA ILE A 153 6.36 -1.91 2.58
C ILE A 153 5.55 -1.47 1.37
N LEU A 154 5.91 -2.03 0.23
CA LEU A 154 5.31 -1.72 -1.06
C LEU A 154 4.25 -2.76 -1.38
N GLN A 155 3.12 -2.30 -1.90
CA GLN A 155 2.13 -3.20 -2.49
C GLN A 155 2.00 -2.89 -3.97
N PRO A 156 2.69 -3.64 -4.85
CA PRO A 156 2.61 -3.42 -6.28
C PRO A 156 1.17 -3.43 -6.81
N GLY A 157 0.85 -2.44 -7.64
CA GLY A 157 -0.49 -2.24 -8.19
C GLY A 157 -1.55 -1.79 -7.18
N SER A 158 -1.21 -1.47 -5.93
CA SER A 158 -2.14 -0.89 -4.96
C SER A 158 -2.43 0.58 -5.30
N ALA A 159 -3.55 1.09 -4.82
CA ALA A 159 -3.93 2.47 -5.06
C ALA A 159 -3.31 3.43 -4.03
N ASN A 160 -2.41 4.29 -4.47
CA ASN A 160 -1.66 5.20 -3.59
C ASN A 160 -2.46 6.45 -3.18
N ALA A 161 -3.64 6.65 -3.75
CA ALA A 161 -4.53 7.77 -3.42
C ALA A 161 -6.02 7.41 -3.62
N VAL A 162 -6.90 8.21 -3.03
CA VAL A 162 -8.34 8.15 -3.30
C VAL A 162 -8.63 8.57 -4.75
N ALA A 163 -9.65 7.99 -5.38
CA ALA A 163 -10.04 8.37 -6.73
C ALA A 163 -10.58 9.83 -6.80
N VAL A 164 -10.06 10.61 -7.74
CA VAL A 164 -10.35 12.04 -7.90
C VAL A 164 -11.16 12.29 -9.16
N GLY A 165 -12.09 13.26 -9.10
CA GLY A 165 -12.86 13.76 -10.24
C GLY A 165 -14.36 13.43 -10.21
N LYS A 166 -15.14 14.18 -11.00
CA LYS A 166 -16.61 14.09 -11.05
C LYS A 166 -17.14 12.70 -11.46
N GLY A 167 -16.32 11.91 -12.17
CA GLY A 167 -16.62 10.55 -12.60
C GLY A 167 -16.75 9.53 -11.46
N LYS A 168 -16.24 9.83 -10.25
CA LYS A 168 -16.28 8.92 -9.10
C LYS A 168 -17.70 8.52 -8.68
N SER A 169 -18.68 9.37 -8.98
CA SER A 169 -20.10 9.11 -8.73
C SER A 169 -20.73 8.13 -9.73
N TYR A 170 -20.05 7.81 -10.83
CA TYR A 170 -20.53 6.92 -11.90
C TYR A 170 -19.77 5.60 -11.95
N VAL A 171 -18.50 5.60 -11.55
CA VAL A 171 -17.62 4.43 -11.60
C VAL A 171 -16.72 4.41 -10.37
N LYS A 172 -16.68 3.28 -9.68
CA LYS A 172 -15.71 2.97 -8.62
C LYS A 172 -14.49 2.31 -9.26
N LEU A 173 -13.35 3.01 -9.20
CA LEU A 173 -12.05 2.44 -9.58
C LEU A 173 -11.57 1.48 -8.48
N PRO A 174 -10.85 0.40 -8.83
CA PRO A 174 -10.39 -0.59 -7.87
C PRO A 174 -9.40 0.01 -6.88
N GLU A 175 -9.21 -0.67 -5.76
CA GLU A 175 -8.13 -0.39 -4.80
C GLU A 175 -6.83 -1.09 -5.17
N GLN A 176 -6.89 -2.04 -6.11
CA GLN A 176 -5.74 -2.84 -6.52
C GLN A 176 -5.85 -3.26 -7.99
N VAL A 177 -4.70 -3.31 -8.65
CA VAL A 177 -4.45 -3.93 -9.94
C VAL A 177 -3.67 -5.22 -9.70
N SER A 178 -4.08 -6.30 -10.36
CA SER A 178 -3.29 -7.53 -10.34
C SER A 178 -2.12 -7.40 -11.30
N CYS A 179 -0.91 -7.30 -10.74
CA CYS A 179 0.33 -7.18 -11.51
C CYS A 179 0.60 -8.44 -12.35
N GLY A 180 0.51 -9.63 -11.75
CA GLY A 180 0.73 -10.90 -12.47
C GLY A 180 -0.28 -11.13 -13.60
N SER A 181 -1.58 -10.90 -13.34
CA SER A 181 -2.61 -11.15 -14.37
C SER A 181 -2.89 -9.96 -15.29
N LYS A 182 -2.26 -8.79 -15.04
CA LYS A 182 -2.45 -7.53 -15.77
C LYS A 182 -3.93 -7.12 -15.90
N LYS A 183 -4.69 -7.36 -14.83
CA LYS A 183 -6.15 -7.19 -14.77
C LYS A 183 -6.57 -6.36 -13.56
N ALA A 184 -7.71 -5.69 -13.71
CA ALA A 184 -8.40 -5.05 -12.60
C ALA A 184 -9.91 -5.06 -12.86
N THR A 185 -10.73 -4.94 -11.82
CA THR A 185 -12.19 -4.87 -11.97
C THR A 185 -12.68 -3.53 -11.46
N VAL A 186 -13.38 -2.79 -12.32
CA VAL A 186 -14.08 -1.55 -11.93
C VAL A 186 -15.57 -1.85 -11.78
N GLN A 187 -16.25 -1.08 -10.94
CA GLN A 187 -17.69 -1.25 -10.73
C GLN A 187 -18.44 0.02 -11.16
N VAL A 188 -19.52 -0.17 -11.90
CA VAL A 188 -20.42 0.92 -12.30
C VAL A 188 -21.36 1.25 -11.14
N ALA A 189 -21.70 2.53 -11.00
CA ALA A 189 -22.63 2.98 -9.98
C ALA A 189 -24.04 2.38 -10.12
N GLY A 190 -24.89 2.67 -9.13
CA GLY A 190 -26.28 2.21 -9.10
C GLY A 190 -27.15 2.71 -10.25
N LYS A 191 -28.40 2.22 -10.28
CA LYS A 191 -29.38 2.39 -11.37
C LYS A 191 -29.53 3.84 -11.85
N ALA A 192 -29.67 4.79 -10.93
CA ALA A 192 -29.88 6.19 -11.25
C ALA A 192 -28.72 6.83 -12.04
N LYS A 193 -27.47 6.48 -11.70
CA LYS A 193 -26.27 7.01 -12.36
C LYS A 193 -25.97 6.24 -13.64
N ALA A 194 -26.10 4.91 -13.62
CA ALA A 194 -25.84 4.06 -14.79
C ALA A 194 -26.72 4.41 -15.99
N ARG A 195 -28.01 4.73 -15.78
CA ARG A 195 -28.93 5.13 -16.86
C ARG A 195 -28.48 6.38 -17.64
N LYS A 196 -27.74 7.27 -16.99
CA LYS A 196 -27.21 8.50 -17.58
C LYS A 196 -25.96 8.26 -18.43
N ILE A 197 -25.34 7.08 -18.33
CA ILE A 197 -24.10 6.75 -19.03
C ILE A 197 -24.40 6.32 -20.47
N LYS A 198 -23.74 6.96 -21.43
CA LYS A 198 -23.73 6.55 -22.85
C LYS A 198 -22.60 5.55 -23.10
N SER A 199 -21.40 5.85 -22.63
CA SER A 199 -20.25 4.94 -22.69
C SER A 199 -19.19 5.31 -21.67
N ILE A 200 -18.29 4.38 -21.39
CA ILE A 200 -17.12 4.58 -20.53
C ILE A 200 -15.88 4.11 -21.28
N THR A 201 -14.84 4.94 -21.31
CA THR A 201 -13.51 4.54 -21.79
C THR A 201 -12.54 4.52 -20.64
N PHE A 202 -11.76 3.45 -20.53
CA PHE A 202 -10.73 3.26 -19.53
C PHE A 202 -9.35 3.31 -20.18
N THR A 203 -8.46 4.08 -19.56
CA THR A 203 -7.05 4.16 -19.93
C THR A 203 -6.20 3.88 -18.71
N ALA A 204 -5.16 3.06 -18.85
CA ALA A 204 -4.16 2.79 -17.82
C ALA A 204 -2.78 3.18 -18.35
N GLY A 205 -2.06 4.07 -17.65
CA GLY A 205 -0.77 4.59 -18.13
C GLY A 205 -0.84 5.19 -19.54
N GLY A 206 -1.93 5.89 -19.87
CA GLY A 206 -2.18 6.46 -21.21
C GLY A 206 -2.72 5.47 -22.26
N LYS A 207 -2.51 4.15 -22.09
CA LYS A 207 -3.02 3.13 -23.00
C LYS A 207 -4.51 2.85 -22.77
N LYS A 208 -5.31 2.82 -23.83
CA LYS A 208 -6.72 2.41 -23.75
C LYS A 208 -6.82 0.90 -23.45
N VAL A 209 -7.40 0.56 -22.31
CA VAL A 209 -7.54 -0.84 -21.84
C VAL A 209 -8.96 -1.40 -21.94
N ALA A 210 -9.98 -0.53 -22.01
CA ALA A 210 -11.35 -0.93 -22.27
C ALA A 210 -12.20 0.23 -22.79
N ALA A 211 -13.25 -0.09 -23.55
CA ALA A 211 -14.33 0.82 -23.86
C ALA A 211 -15.65 0.07 -23.83
N VAL A 212 -16.60 0.56 -23.04
CA VAL A 212 -17.88 -0.12 -22.81
C VAL A 212 -19.02 0.80 -23.21
N LYS A 213 -19.93 0.29 -24.03
CA LYS A 213 -21.24 0.89 -24.34
C LYS A 213 -22.33 0.05 -23.67
N GLY A 214 -23.54 0.63 -23.51
CA GLY A 214 -24.67 -0.14 -22.97
C GLY A 214 -24.50 -0.57 -21.51
N VAL A 215 -23.96 0.34 -20.69
CA VAL A 215 -23.55 0.04 -19.32
C VAL A 215 -24.76 -0.23 -18.42
N ARG A 216 -24.70 -1.31 -17.63
CA ARG A 216 -25.73 -1.69 -16.66
C ARG A 216 -25.39 -1.21 -15.25
N ALA A 217 -26.41 -1.08 -14.41
CA ALA A 217 -26.23 -0.72 -13.00
C ALA A 217 -25.42 -1.79 -12.27
N ARG A 218 -24.48 -1.38 -11.40
CA ARG A 218 -23.61 -2.28 -10.62
C ARG A 218 -22.79 -3.26 -11.49
N GLN A 219 -22.68 -3.01 -12.78
CA GLN A 219 -21.91 -3.87 -13.68
C GLN A 219 -20.43 -3.83 -13.29
N ASN A 220 -19.85 -5.02 -13.12
CA ASN A 220 -18.41 -5.19 -13.00
C ASN A 220 -17.80 -5.24 -14.40
N ILE A 221 -16.86 -4.35 -14.67
CA ILE A 221 -16.13 -4.30 -15.95
C ILE A 221 -14.71 -4.77 -15.67
N LYS A 222 -14.29 -5.83 -16.35
CA LYS A 222 -12.93 -6.36 -16.26
C LYS A 222 -12.03 -5.58 -17.22
N LEU A 223 -11.03 -4.89 -16.67
CA LEU A 223 -9.93 -4.29 -17.41
C LEU A 223 -8.87 -5.37 -17.62
N LYS A 224 -8.37 -5.50 -18.85
CA LYS A 224 -7.32 -6.46 -19.23
C LYS A 224 -6.18 -5.72 -19.94
N GLY A 225 -4.97 -6.28 -19.88
CA GLY A 225 -3.81 -5.74 -20.59
C GLY A 225 -3.32 -4.42 -19.99
N ILE A 226 -3.43 -4.27 -18.67
CA ILE A 226 -2.87 -3.11 -17.96
C ILE A 226 -1.34 -3.19 -18.02
N PRO A 227 -0.65 -2.16 -18.55
CA PRO A 227 0.82 -2.14 -18.57
C PRO A 227 1.41 -2.21 -17.15
N ALA A 228 2.53 -2.91 -16.97
CA ALA A 228 3.19 -3.00 -15.66
C ALA A 228 3.68 -1.63 -15.15
N SER A 229 4.04 -0.73 -16.07
CA SER A 229 4.44 0.66 -15.78
C SER A 229 3.26 1.61 -15.52
N ALA A 230 2.01 1.14 -15.57
CA ALA A 230 0.85 2.01 -15.40
C ALA A 230 0.67 2.43 -13.94
N THR A 231 1.02 3.68 -13.63
CA THR A 231 0.85 4.29 -12.29
C THR A 231 -0.50 5.00 -12.12
N SER A 232 -1.39 4.93 -13.11
CA SER A 232 -2.72 5.51 -13.02
C SER A 232 -3.75 4.82 -13.90
N ILE A 233 -4.99 4.74 -13.40
CA ILE A 233 -6.16 4.37 -14.20
C ILE A 233 -7.10 5.57 -14.26
N LYS A 234 -7.51 5.93 -15.48
CA LYS A 234 -8.45 7.00 -15.77
C LYS A 234 -9.67 6.44 -16.50
N ALA A 235 -10.85 6.83 -16.06
CA ALA A 235 -12.10 6.56 -16.72
C ALA A 235 -12.75 7.86 -17.22
N VAL A 236 -13.18 7.85 -18.47
CA VAL A 236 -13.94 8.94 -19.09
C VAL A 236 -15.35 8.43 -19.35
N VAL A 237 -16.31 8.94 -18.57
CA VAL A 237 -17.72 8.61 -18.66
C VAL A 237 -18.40 9.64 -19.57
N LYS A 238 -18.87 9.22 -20.74
CA LYS A 238 -19.72 10.03 -21.62
C LYS A 238 -21.17 9.88 -21.19
N LEU A 239 -21.88 10.99 -20.99
CA LEU A 239 -23.28 10.97 -20.55
C LEU A 239 -24.23 11.09 -21.75
N LYS A 240 -25.46 10.59 -21.61
CA LYS A 240 -26.47 10.60 -22.69
C LYS A 240 -26.95 12.01 -23.03
N GLY A 241 -27.12 12.88 -22.04
CA GLY A 241 -27.52 14.28 -22.23
C GLY A 241 -26.38 15.23 -22.61
N GLY A 242 -25.28 14.71 -23.17
CA GLY A 242 -24.07 15.50 -23.40
C GLY A 242 -23.16 15.59 -22.17
N GLY A 243 -21.91 16.03 -22.39
CA GLY A 243 -20.91 16.15 -21.33
C GLY A 243 -20.07 14.90 -21.05
N LYS A 244 -19.00 15.09 -20.28
CA LYS A 244 -18.02 14.07 -19.89
C LYS A 244 -17.68 14.21 -18.41
N ALA A 245 -17.73 13.10 -17.67
CA ALA A 245 -17.24 13.03 -16.30
C ALA A 245 -15.96 12.18 -16.26
N LYS A 246 -14.88 12.73 -15.70
CA LYS A 246 -13.59 12.05 -15.58
C LYS A 246 -13.37 11.61 -14.14
N VAL A 247 -12.79 10.42 -13.97
CA VAL A 247 -12.25 9.96 -12.69
C VAL A 247 -10.89 9.34 -12.92
N THR A 248 -9.95 9.62 -12.04
CA THR A 248 -8.58 9.09 -12.08
C THR A 248 -8.23 8.57 -10.70
N ARG A 249 -7.44 7.49 -10.64
CA ARG A 249 -6.81 7.03 -9.42
C ARG A 249 -5.34 6.69 -9.71
N ALA A 250 -4.45 7.08 -8.79
CA ALA A 250 -3.04 6.74 -8.84
C ALA A 250 -2.81 5.36 -8.20
N TYR A 251 -1.83 4.63 -8.72
CA TYR A 251 -1.42 3.31 -8.25
C TYR A 251 0.11 3.24 -8.19
N SER A 252 0.63 2.39 -7.31
CA SER A 252 2.01 1.95 -7.35
C SER A 252 2.26 1.17 -8.65
N ALA A 253 3.48 1.26 -9.17
CA ALA A 253 3.87 0.49 -10.34
C ALA A 253 3.88 -1.01 -10.01
N CYS A 254 3.63 -1.85 -11.02
CA CYS A 254 3.69 -3.30 -10.91
C CYS A 254 5.11 -3.87 -11.14
N ARG A 255 6.14 -3.06 -10.82
CA ARG A 255 7.55 -3.42 -10.96
C ARG A 255 8.08 -3.96 -9.65
#